data_AF-A0A850ICD6-F1
#
_entry.id   AF-A0A850ICD6-F1
#
_cell.length_a   1.000
_cell.length_b   1.000
_cell.length_c   1.000
_cell.angle_alpha   90.00
_cell.angle_beta   90.00
_cell.angle_gamma   90.00
#
_symmetry.space_group_name_H-M   'P 1'
#
loop_
_entity.id
_entity.type
_entity.pdbx_description
1 polymer ?
#
loop_
_entity_poly.entity_id
_entity_poly.type
_entity_poly.pdbx_seq_one_letter_code
_entity_poly.pdbx_strand_id
1 'polypeptide(L)'
;MLFDNSRPYTLDMSSSFEHALLLVDRKAWAPEIAELETQPLGRLPDTAAARILAGMLETMVRLAPAMDADEFERVALPLTQLAAASLDRRSTESPTRSQISAALFKRICGDIRARLADPDLAPGELARRHGVSLRYLHKLFAQHGLSVMQFVRNQRLAQCASELRACAGRPHVGLIAARWGFDDDATFRRAFRARYGINPTAFANRT
;
A
#
# COMPACT_ATOMS: atom_id res chain seq x y z
N MET A 1 12.35 13.85 -19.99
CA MET A 1 11.02 13.45 -20.51
C MET A 1 11.04 11.94 -20.70
N LEU A 2 9.90 11.27 -20.53
CA LEU A 2 9.76 9.82 -20.76
C LEU A 2 9.06 9.59 -22.10
N PHE A 3 9.69 8.82 -22.99
CA PHE A 3 9.20 8.48 -24.32
C PHE A 3 9.20 6.97 -24.53
N ASP A 4 8.31 6.48 -25.38
CA ASP A 4 8.28 5.10 -25.85
C ASP A 4 8.73 5.08 -27.32
N ASN A 5 9.98 4.70 -27.57
CA ASN A 5 10.55 4.63 -28.93
C ASN A 5 9.94 3.53 -29.81
N SER A 6 9.07 2.68 -29.27
CA SER A 6 8.32 1.69 -30.07
C SER A 6 7.04 2.27 -30.69
N ARG A 7 6.66 3.51 -30.35
CA ARG A 7 5.47 4.20 -30.88
C ARG A 7 5.89 5.39 -31.73
N PRO A 8 5.13 5.74 -32.79
CA PRO A 8 5.40 6.96 -33.55
C PRO A 8 5.23 8.19 -32.65
N TYR A 9 6.21 9.09 -32.65
CA TYR A 9 6.13 10.39 -31.97
C TYR A 9 6.87 11.47 -32.78
N THR A 10 6.47 12.72 -32.58
CA THR A 10 7.14 13.89 -33.16
C THR A 10 7.69 14.76 -32.03
N LEU A 11 8.95 15.16 -32.14
CA LEU A 11 9.56 16.15 -31.25
C LEU A 11 9.70 17.46 -32.03
N ASP A 12 8.99 18.49 -31.59
CA ASP A 12 9.20 19.85 -32.09
C ASP A 12 10.14 20.59 -31.14
N MET A 13 11.29 20.99 -31.66
CA MET A 13 12.37 21.66 -30.93
C MET A 13 12.44 23.11 -31.40
N SER A 14 11.68 24.00 -30.76
CA SER A 14 11.50 25.40 -31.19
C SER A 14 12.67 26.33 -30.87
N SER A 15 13.70 25.86 -30.16
CA SER A 15 14.92 26.60 -29.84
C SER A 15 16.13 25.67 -29.72
N SER A 16 17.35 26.23 -29.72
CA SER A 16 18.58 25.48 -29.47
C SER A 16 18.70 25.10 -27.99
N PHE A 17 18.89 23.82 -27.70
CA PHE A 17 19.13 23.31 -26.34
C PHE A 17 20.01 22.06 -26.33
N GLU A 18 20.65 21.82 -25.20
CA GLU A 18 21.37 20.58 -24.90
C GLU A 18 20.49 19.67 -24.06
N HIS A 19 20.51 18.36 -24.33
CA HIS A 19 19.75 17.39 -23.57
C HIS A 19 20.52 16.06 -23.49
N ALA A 20 20.42 15.42 -22.33
CA ALA A 20 20.89 14.05 -22.14
C ALA A 20 19.74 13.06 -22.41
N LEU A 21 20.03 12.01 -23.18
CA LEU A 21 19.11 10.91 -23.45
C LEU A 21 19.67 9.63 -22.85
N LEU A 22 18.89 9.03 -21.95
CA LEU A 22 19.15 7.67 -21.49
C LEU A 22 18.28 6.71 -22.30
N LEU A 23 18.90 5.92 -23.15
CA LEU A 23 18.25 4.83 -23.86
C LEU A 23 18.49 3.55 -23.08
N VAL A 24 17.42 2.83 -22.78
CA VAL A 24 17.47 1.58 -22.00
C VAL A 24 16.98 0.45 -22.89
N ASP A 25 17.72 -0.65 -22.94
CA ASP A 25 17.25 -1.86 -23.59
C ASP A 25 16.07 -2.43 -22.78
N ARG A 26 14.90 -2.40 -23.41
CA ARG A 26 13.63 -2.79 -22.77
C ARG A 26 13.65 -4.23 -22.25
N LYS A 27 14.35 -5.14 -22.93
CA LYS A 27 14.40 -6.57 -22.54
C LYS A 27 15.40 -6.79 -21.41
N ALA A 28 16.56 -6.16 -21.48
CA ALA A 28 17.60 -6.33 -20.47
C ALA A 28 17.24 -5.70 -19.12
N TRP A 29 16.32 -4.73 -19.11
CA TRP A 29 15.92 -3.96 -17.92
C TRP A 29 14.45 -4.10 -17.54
N ALA A 30 13.78 -5.16 -18.03
CA ALA A 30 12.36 -5.38 -17.84
C ALA A 30 11.88 -5.23 -16.37
N PRO A 31 12.56 -5.80 -15.34
CA PRO A 31 12.12 -5.63 -13.96
C PRO A 31 12.24 -4.18 -13.45
N GLU A 32 13.29 -3.47 -13.83
CA GLU A 32 13.59 -2.10 -13.38
C GLU A 32 12.69 -1.05 -14.06
N ILE A 33 12.29 -1.30 -15.30
CA ILE A 33 11.45 -0.37 -16.07
C ILE A 33 9.97 -0.73 -16.06
N ALA A 34 9.57 -1.88 -15.50
CA ALA A 34 8.16 -2.30 -15.44
C ALA A 34 7.26 -1.22 -14.82
N GLU A 35 7.73 -0.54 -13.79
CA GLU A 35 6.98 0.57 -13.17
C GLU A 35 6.96 1.82 -14.06
N LEU A 36 8.06 2.12 -14.77
CA LEU A 36 8.15 3.21 -15.76
C LEU A 36 7.14 3.02 -16.90
N GLU A 37 6.95 1.79 -17.37
CA GLU A 37 6.02 1.46 -18.46
C GLU A 37 4.55 1.68 -18.09
N THR A 38 4.22 1.71 -16.79
CA THR A 38 2.85 2.01 -16.32
C THR A 38 2.57 3.52 -16.20
N GLN A 39 3.60 4.36 -16.32
CA GLN A 39 3.47 5.81 -16.16
C GLN A 39 3.07 6.49 -17.49
N PRO A 40 2.30 7.58 -17.43
CA PRO A 40 2.00 8.36 -18.63
C PRO A 40 3.28 8.96 -19.22
N LEU A 41 3.47 8.77 -20.54
CA LEU A 41 4.56 9.38 -21.31
C LEU A 41 4.50 10.91 -21.21
N GLY A 42 5.66 11.57 -21.21
CA GLY A 42 5.75 13.03 -21.19
C GLY A 42 6.75 13.60 -20.19
N ARG A 43 6.42 14.76 -19.61
CA ARG A 43 7.34 15.50 -18.75
C ARG A 43 7.43 14.83 -17.37
N LEU A 44 8.66 14.59 -16.90
CA LEU A 44 8.92 14.19 -15.53
C LEU A 44 8.47 15.32 -14.58
N PRO A 45 7.82 15.00 -13.45
CA PRO A 45 7.48 16.02 -12.46
C PRO A 45 8.76 16.65 -11.89
N ASP A 46 8.71 17.94 -11.56
CA ASP A 46 9.84 18.69 -11.00
C ASP A 46 10.01 18.39 -9.50
N THR A 47 10.49 17.19 -9.19
CA THR A 47 10.77 16.71 -7.83
C THR A 47 12.25 16.82 -7.49
N ALA A 48 12.60 16.77 -6.20
CA ALA A 48 14.00 16.69 -5.77
C ALA A 48 14.71 15.47 -6.39
N ALA A 49 14.03 14.32 -6.46
CA ALA A 49 14.56 13.12 -7.11
C ALA A 49 14.81 13.34 -8.61
N ALA A 50 13.87 13.97 -9.33
CA ALA A 50 14.04 14.28 -10.75
C ALA A 50 15.18 15.27 -11.01
N ARG A 51 15.41 16.25 -10.11
CA ARG A 51 16.55 17.18 -10.18
C ARG A 51 17.88 16.49 -9.91
N ILE A 52 17.94 15.59 -8.93
CA ILE A 52 19.14 14.78 -8.65
C ILE A 52 19.45 13.89 -9.85
N LEU A 53 18.44 13.20 -10.41
CA LEU A 53 18.58 12.39 -11.61
C LEU A 53 19.13 13.21 -12.79
N ALA A 54 18.59 14.40 -13.03
CA ALA A 54 19.05 15.29 -14.09
C ALA A 54 20.54 15.65 -13.90
N GLY A 55 20.94 16.08 -12.70
CA GLY A 55 22.34 16.40 -12.41
C GLY A 55 23.29 15.20 -12.54
N MET A 56 22.85 14.00 -12.14
CA MET A 56 23.65 12.79 -12.33
C MET A 56 23.77 12.39 -13.79
N LEU A 57 22.70 12.50 -14.59
CA LEU A 57 22.72 12.25 -16.04
C LEU A 57 23.65 13.23 -16.77
N GLU A 58 23.56 14.52 -16.45
CA GLU A 58 24.48 15.53 -17.00
C GLU A 58 25.94 15.22 -16.65
N THR A 59 26.20 14.78 -15.42
CA THR A 59 27.54 14.40 -14.97
C THR A 59 28.03 13.15 -15.71
N MET A 60 27.17 12.15 -15.87
CA MET A 60 27.47 10.93 -16.61
C MET A 60 27.78 11.24 -18.08
N VAL A 61 27.01 12.09 -18.74
CA VAL A 61 27.28 12.49 -20.14
C VAL A 61 28.64 13.17 -20.27
N ARG A 62 29.02 14.04 -19.32
CA ARG A 62 30.34 14.69 -19.32
C ARG A 62 31.49 13.70 -19.13
N LEU A 63 31.29 12.65 -18.34
CA LEU A 63 32.32 11.67 -18.00
C LEU A 63 32.34 10.45 -18.93
N ALA A 64 31.27 10.21 -19.69
CA ALA A 64 31.12 9.04 -20.57
C ALA A 64 32.31 8.79 -21.51
N PRO A 65 32.96 9.81 -22.12
CA PRO A 65 34.13 9.58 -22.98
C PRO A 65 35.35 8.99 -22.26
N ALA A 66 35.41 9.11 -20.93
CA ALA A 66 36.49 8.62 -20.10
C ALA A 66 36.17 7.30 -19.39
N MET A 67 34.93 6.80 -19.51
CA MET A 67 34.47 5.56 -18.87
C MET A 67 34.68 4.37 -19.80
N ASP A 68 35.10 3.24 -19.22
CA ASP A 68 35.02 1.95 -19.91
C ASP A 68 33.59 1.37 -19.82
N ALA A 69 33.33 0.29 -20.57
CA ALA A 69 32.02 -0.34 -20.63
C ALA A 69 31.53 -0.85 -19.26
N ASP A 70 32.45 -1.40 -18.45
CA ASP A 70 32.16 -1.96 -17.14
C ASP A 70 31.79 -0.85 -16.13
N GLU A 71 32.52 0.27 -16.16
CA GLU A 71 32.24 1.44 -15.33
C GLU A 71 30.94 2.11 -15.73
N PHE A 72 30.65 2.17 -17.03
CA PHE A 72 29.38 2.67 -17.56
C PHE A 72 28.20 1.84 -17.06
N GLU A 73 28.27 0.50 -17.14
CA GLU A 73 27.19 -0.39 -16.72
C GLU A 73 26.94 -0.32 -15.21
N ARG A 74 28.00 -0.23 -14.39
CA ARG A 74 27.89 -0.06 -12.93
C ARG A 74 27.19 1.23 -12.51
N VAL A 75 27.33 2.29 -13.31
CA VAL A 75 26.70 3.61 -13.03
C VAL A 75 25.29 3.70 -13.62
N ALA A 76 25.02 3.02 -14.74
CA ALA A 76 23.72 3.01 -15.39
C ALA A 76 22.62 2.40 -14.51
N LEU A 77 22.92 1.37 -13.72
CA LEU A 77 21.93 0.66 -12.90
C LEU A 77 21.34 1.50 -11.76
N PRO A 78 22.13 2.20 -10.94
CA PRO A 78 21.60 3.14 -9.96
C PRO A 78 20.77 4.29 -10.59
N LEU A 79 21.13 4.72 -11.81
CA LEU A 79 20.42 5.81 -12.50
C LEU A 79 19.03 5.42 -12.96
N THR A 80 18.84 4.21 -13.48
CA THR A 80 17.51 3.73 -13.87
C THR A 80 16.62 3.48 -12.64
N GLN A 81 17.18 2.99 -11.53
CA GLN A 81 16.47 2.87 -10.26
C GLN A 81 16.02 4.24 -9.73
N LEU A 82 16.88 5.25 -9.82
CA LEU A 82 16.53 6.62 -9.45
C LEU A 82 15.50 7.24 -10.41
N ALA A 83 15.55 6.89 -11.70
CA ALA A 83 14.55 7.29 -12.67
C ALA A 83 13.16 6.71 -12.35
N ALA A 84 13.08 5.44 -11.97
CA ALA A 84 11.85 4.80 -11.48
C ALA A 84 11.32 5.49 -10.22
N ALA A 85 12.18 5.76 -9.24
CA ALA A 85 11.79 6.46 -8.02
C ALA A 85 11.31 7.91 -8.26
N SER A 86 11.89 8.59 -9.25
CA SER A 86 11.50 9.97 -9.62
C SER A 86 10.14 10.05 -10.31
N LEU A 87 9.65 8.91 -10.80
CA LEU A 87 8.40 8.75 -11.52
C LEU A 87 7.25 8.24 -10.64
N ASP A 88 7.49 7.92 -9.37
CA ASP A 88 6.42 7.59 -8.43
C ASP A 88 5.55 8.83 -8.15
N ARG A 89 4.54 9.03 -9.00
CA ARG A 89 3.54 10.11 -8.92
C ARG A 89 2.71 10.09 -7.63
N ARG A 90 2.89 9.11 -6.74
CA ARG A 90 2.28 9.11 -5.40
C ARG A 90 2.65 10.36 -4.58
N SER A 91 3.68 11.11 -4.98
CA SER A 91 4.20 12.24 -4.21
C SER A 91 3.84 13.65 -4.73
N THR A 92 3.31 13.81 -5.95
CA THR A 92 3.23 15.15 -6.59
C THR A 92 1.83 15.71 -6.85
N GLU A 93 0.78 14.92 -6.75
CA GLU A 93 -0.60 15.44 -6.74
C GLU A 93 -1.08 15.60 -5.30
N SER A 94 -1.67 16.75 -4.97
CA SER A 94 -2.45 16.91 -3.75
C SER A 94 -3.44 15.76 -3.68
N PRO A 95 -3.40 14.91 -2.64
CA PRO A 95 -4.17 13.68 -2.63
C PRO A 95 -5.64 14.00 -2.78
N THR A 96 -6.31 13.33 -3.71
CA THR A 96 -7.75 13.52 -3.93
C THR A 96 -8.50 13.21 -2.62
N ARG A 97 -9.69 13.80 -2.45
CA ARG A 97 -10.51 13.54 -1.26
C ARG A 97 -10.77 12.04 -1.04
N SER A 98 -10.86 11.27 -2.12
CA SER A 98 -11.01 9.81 -2.10
C SER A 98 -9.74 9.10 -1.59
N GLN A 99 -8.55 9.51 -2.06
CA GLN A 99 -7.27 8.97 -1.58
C GLN A 99 -7.03 9.29 -0.10
N ILE A 100 -7.35 10.50 0.35
CA ILE A 100 -7.25 10.89 1.77
C ILE A 100 -8.18 10.02 2.61
N SER A 101 -9.43 9.82 2.18
CA SER A 101 -10.38 8.95 2.90
C SER A 101 -9.91 7.50 2.93
N ALA A 102 -9.37 6.97 1.83
CA ALA A 102 -8.88 5.60 1.76
C ALA A 102 -7.65 5.39 2.67
N ALA A 103 -6.70 6.34 2.67
CA ALA A 103 -5.54 6.31 3.54
C ALA A 103 -5.92 6.41 5.02
N LEU A 104 -6.91 7.26 5.34
CA LEU A 104 -7.47 7.35 6.70
C LEU A 104 -8.16 6.06 7.11
N PHE A 105 -9.01 5.48 6.25
CA PHE A 105 -9.68 4.20 6.50
C PHE A 105 -8.66 3.09 6.80
N LYS A 106 -7.61 2.99 5.98
CA LYS A 106 -6.52 2.03 6.17
C LYS A 106 -5.81 2.22 7.52
N ARG A 107 -5.52 3.47 7.91
CA ARG A 107 -4.90 3.80 9.21
C ARG A 107 -5.79 3.39 10.37
N ILE A 108 -7.08 3.73 10.33
CA ILE A 108 -8.04 3.35 11.37
C ILE A 108 -8.19 1.83 11.45
N CYS A 109 -8.27 1.13 10.32
CA CYS A 109 -8.31 -0.34 10.29
C CYS A 109 -7.03 -0.98 10.86
N GLY A 110 -5.87 -0.34 10.68
CA GLY A 110 -4.61 -0.74 11.29
C GLY A 110 -4.63 -0.59 12.81
N ASP A 111 -5.08 0.57 13.29
CA ASP A 111 -5.20 0.87 14.72
C ASP A 111 -6.21 -0.07 15.43
N ILE A 112 -7.36 -0.35 14.80
CA ILE A 112 -8.31 -1.35 15.29
C ILE A 112 -7.63 -2.72 15.43
N ARG A 113 -6.89 -3.17 14.41
CA ARG A 113 -6.20 -4.48 14.43
C ARG A 113 -5.17 -4.57 15.55
N ALA A 114 -4.44 -3.49 15.80
CA ALA A 114 -3.46 -3.42 16.88
C ALA A 114 -4.09 -3.45 18.29
N ARG A 115 -5.39 -3.11 18.41
CA ARG A 115 -6.12 -3.00 19.68
C ARG A 115 -7.31 -3.94 19.78
N LEU A 116 -7.35 -5.05 19.02
CA LEU A 116 -8.53 -5.93 19.00
C LEU A 116 -8.87 -6.55 20.35
N ALA A 117 -7.85 -6.83 21.16
CA ALA A 117 -7.99 -7.42 22.49
C ALA A 117 -8.45 -6.42 23.56
N ASP A 118 -8.44 -5.13 23.26
CA ASP A 118 -8.96 -4.10 24.16
C ASP A 118 -10.50 -4.18 24.18
N PRO A 119 -11.13 -4.58 25.29
CA PRO A 119 -12.59 -4.71 25.37
C PRO A 119 -13.28 -3.35 25.24
N ASP A 120 -12.62 -2.27 25.66
CA ASP A 120 -13.16 -0.91 25.68
C ASP A 120 -12.98 -0.16 24.34
N LEU A 121 -12.58 -0.88 23.28
CA LEU A 121 -12.42 -0.33 21.94
C LEU A 121 -13.74 0.22 21.39
N ALA A 122 -13.94 1.53 21.56
CA ALA A 122 -15.16 2.23 21.18
C ALA A 122 -14.95 3.16 19.96
N PRO A 123 -15.98 3.37 19.11
CA PRO A 123 -15.91 4.29 17.97
C PRO A 123 -15.57 5.74 18.36
N GLY A 124 -16.04 6.21 19.52
CA GLY A 124 -15.76 7.56 20.01
C GLY A 124 -14.26 7.79 20.26
N GLU A 125 -13.59 6.81 20.86
CA GLU A 125 -12.15 6.87 21.09
C GLU A 125 -11.35 6.80 19.79
N LEU A 126 -11.74 5.92 18.86
CA LEU A 126 -11.16 5.85 17.52
C LEU A 126 -11.28 7.19 16.78
N ALA A 127 -12.45 7.82 16.81
CA ALA A 127 -12.68 9.11 16.16
C ALA A 127 -11.74 10.19 16.72
N ARG A 128 -11.65 10.29 18.05
CA ARG A 128 -10.78 11.24 18.76
C ARG A 128 -9.30 11.02 18.42
N ARG A 129 -8.83 9.77 18.46
CA ARG A 129 -7.43 9.41 18.18
C ARG A 129 -6.98 9.74 16.76
N HIS A 130 -7.88 9.63 15.79
CA HIS A 130 -7.60 9.93 14.38
C HIS A 130 -8.01 11.34 13.95
N GLY A 131 -8.40 12.20 14.90
CA GLY A 131 -8.71 13.61 14.64
C GLY A 131 -9.94 13.83 13.75
N VAL A 132 -10.93 12.93 13.82
CA VAL A 132 -12.16 13.01 13.01
C VAL A 132 -13.41 13.01 13.87
N SER A 133 -14.51 13.54 13.33
CA SER A 133 -15.80 13.43 14.01
C SER A 133 -16.30 11.98 13.98
N LEU A 134 -17.05 11.59 15.03
CA LEU A 134 -17.69 10.27 15.10
C LEU A 134 -18.63 10.02 13.92
N ARG A 135 -19.36 11.05 13.49
CA ARG A 135 -20.21 11.00 12.29
C ARG A 135 -19.39 10.70 11.03
N TYR A 136 -18.23 11.31 10.86
CA TYR A 136 -17.36 11.05 9.71
C TYR A 136 -16.78 9.65 9.76
N LEU A 137 -16.38 9.15 10.94
CA LEU A 137 -15.94 7.77 11.13
C LEU A 137 -17.01 6.77 10.65
N HIS A 138 -18.26 6.94 11.07
CA HIS A 138 -19.36 6.08 10.62
C HIS A 138 -19.60 6.18 9.11
N LYS A 139 -19.57 7.40 8.55
CA LYS A 139 -19.69 7.60 7.10
C LYS A 139 -18.57 6.90 6.35
N LEU A 140 -17.34 6.98 6.85
CA LEU A 140 -16.16 6.36 6.25
C LEU A 140 -16.32 4.84 6.18
N PHE A 141 -16.72 4.20 7.28
CA PHE A 141 -16.97 2.75 7.28
C PHE A 141 -18.17 2.35 6.42
N ALA A 142 -19.23 3.17 6.40
CA ALA A 142 -20.42 2.92 5.57
C ALA A 142 -20.10 2.92 4.07
N GLN A 143 -19.14 3.74 3.61
CA GLN A 143 -18.63 3.70 2.22
C GLN A 143 -17.99 2.35 1.86
N HIS A 144 -17.54 1.60 2.86
CA HIS A 144 -17.02 0.23 2.72
C HIS A 144 -18.05 -0.85 3.09
N GLY A 145 -19.34 -0.49 3.20
CA GLY A 145 -20.44 -1.42 3.46
C GLY A 145 -20.45 -2.03 4.87
N LEU A 146 -19.77 -1.41 5.83
CA LEU A 146 -19.64 -1.93 7.19
C LEU A 146 -19.93 -0.83 8.22
N SER A 147 -20.36 -1.22 9.41
CA SER A 147 -20.22 -0.36 10.60
C SER A 147 -18.86 -0.58 11.26
N VAL A 148 -18.40 0.41 12.03
CA VAL A 148 -17.13 0.32 12.80
C VAL A 148 -17.14 -0.92 13.69
N MET A 149 -18.22 -1.14 14.44
CA MET A 149 -18.33 -2.29 15.36
C MET A 149 -18.52 -3.62 14.64
N GLN A 150 -19.14 -3.63 13.44
CA GLN A 150 -19.16 -4.83 12.60
C GLN A 150 -17.74 -5.20 12.14
N PHE A 151 -16.92 -4.22 11.76
CA PHE A 151 -15.53 -4.45 11.40
C PHE A 151 -14.73 -5.00 12.59
N VAL A 152 -14.81 -4.37 13.77
CA VAL A 152 -14.16 -4.85 15.01
C VAL A 152 -14.57 -6.30 15.30
N ARG A 153 -15.88 -6.59 15.30
CA ARG A 153 -16.40 -7.94 15.55
C ARG A 153 -15.88 -8.95 14.54
N ASN A 154 -15.85 -8.62 13.26
CA ASN A 154 -15.34 -9.50 12.21
C ASN A 154 -13.85 -9.80 12.37
N GLN A 155 -13.06 -8.81 12.77
CA GLN A 155 -11.63 -8.98 13.03
C GLN A 155 -11.39 -9.85 14.27
N ARG A 156 -12.14 -9.62 15.37
CA ARG A 156 -12.10 -10.47 16.57
C ARG A 156 -12.45 -11.92 16.25
N LEU A 157 -13.52 -12.15 15.49
CA LEU A 157 -13.90 -13.50 15.01
C LEU A 157 -12.80 -14.16 14.18
N ALA A 158 -12.11 -13.40 13.32
CA ALA A 158 -11.01 -13.91 12.51
C ALA A 158 -9.82 -14.35 13.36
N GLN A 159 -9.48 -13.60 14.41
CA GLN A 159 -8.43 -13.99 15.35
C GLN A 159 -8.81 -15.22 16.16
N CYS A 160 -10.06 -15.30 16.66
CA CYS A 160 -10.56 -16.51 17.31
C CYS A 160 -10.45 -17.74 16.38
N ALA A 161 -10.85 -17.60 15.11
CA ALA A 161 -10.77 -18.69 14.14
C ALA A 161 -9.31 -19.12 13.88
N SER A 162 -8.38 -18.17 13.84
CA SER A 162 -6.94 -18.45 13.70
C SER A 162 -6.39 -19.23 14.91
N GLU A 163 -6.66 -18.77 16.14
CA GLU A 163 -6.24 -19.46 17.36
C GLU A 163 -6.89 -20.84 17.51
N LEU A 164 -8.18 -20.97 17.16
CA LEU A 164 -8.87 -22.26 17.20
C LEU A 164 -8.23 -23.31 16.29
N ARG A 165 -7.73 -22.91 15.11
CA ARG A 165 -7.02 -23.80 14.18
C ARG A 165 -5.60 -24.13 14.62
N ALA A 166 -4.94 -23.21 15.32
CA ALA A 166 -3.58 -23.41 15.80
C ALA A 166 -3.51 -24.28 17.07
N CYS A 167 -4.64 -24.51 17.74
CA CYS A 167 -4.68 -25.24 19.01
C CYS A 167 -4.53 -26.75 18.79
N ALA A 168 -3.52 -27.37 19.40
CA ALA A 168 -3.39 -28.82 19.44
C ALA A 168 -4.34 -29.39 20.51
N GLY A 169 -5.35 -30.17 20.09
CA GLY A 169 -6.30 -30.83 20.98
C GLY A 169 -7.62 -30.08 21.13
N ARG A 170 -8.27 -30.17 22.32
CA ARG A 170 -9.57 -29.54 22.56
C ARG A 170 -9.39 -28.07 22.97
N PRO A 171 -9.79 -27.09 22.15
CA PRO A 171 -9.60 -25.68 22.48
C PRO A 171 -10.57 -25.22 23.58
N HIS A 172 -10.08 -24.38 24.48
CA HIS A 172 -10.90 -23.69 25.47
C HIS A 172 -11.61 -22.48 24.84
N VAL A 173 -12.69 -22.74 24.10
CA VAL A 173 -13.41 -21.76 23.26
C VAL A 173 -13.73 -20.46 23.99
N GLY A 174 -14.24 -20.52 25.22
CA GLY A 174 -14.58 -19.32 26.00
C GLY A 174 -13.37 -18.46 26.37
N LEU A 175 -12.19 -19.08 26.58
CA LEU A 175 -10.97 -18.35 26.90
C LEU A 175 -10.43 -17.61 25.67
N ILE A 176 -10.48 -18.26 24.51
CA ILE A 176 -10.14 -17.65 23.22
C ILE A 176 -11.08 -16.48 22.94
N ALA A 177 -12.39 -16.67 23.12
CA ALA A 177 -13.37 -15.61 22.91
C ALA A 177 -13.11 -14.39 23.82
N ALA A 178 -12.91 -14.63 25.13
CA ALA A 178 -12.62 -13.58 26.09
C ALA A 178 -11.32 -12.81 25.78
N ARG A 179 -10.26 -13.51 25.35
CA ARG A 179 -8.98 -12.90 24.96
C ARG A 179 -9.13 -11.89 23.83
N TRP A 180 -10.06 -12.14 22.91
CA TRP A 180 -10.35 -11.23 21.80
C TRP A 180 -11.52 -10.29 22.09
N GLY A 181 -11.92 -10.11 23.36
CA GLY A 181 -12.91 -9.12 23.76
C GLY A 181 -14.35 -9.50 23.46
N PHE A 182 -14.70 -10.78 23.59
CA PHE A 182 -16.09 -11.22 23.69
C PHE A 182 -16.45 -11.51 25.15
N ASP A 183 -17.35 -10.72 25.71
CA ASP A 183 -17.74 -10.84 27.13
C ASP A 183 -18.79 -11.94 27.38
N ASP A 184 -19.54 -12.31 26.33
CA ASP A 184 -20.62 -13.29 26.41
C ASP A 184 -20.43 -14.42 25.38
N ASP A 185 -20.33 -15.66 25.88
CA ASP A 185 -20.11 -16.86 25.07
C ASP A 185 -21.31 -17.14 24.14
N ALA A 186 -22.55 -16.85 24.56
CA ALA A 186 -23.72 -17.05 23.72
C ALA A 186 -23.72 -16.10 22.51
N THR A 187 -23.34 -14.83 22.73
CA THR A 187 -23.19 -13.83 21.67
C THR A 187 -22.04 -14.15 20.74
N PHE A 188 -20.89 -14.57 21.29
CA PHE A 188 -19.76 -15.04 20.50
C PHE A 188 -20.16 -16.22 19.60
N ARG A 189 -20.75 -17.28 20.15
CA ARG A 189 -21.11 -18.49 19.38
C ARG A 189 -22.11 -18.18 18.26
N ARG A 190 -23.11 -17.32 18.52
CA ARG A 190 -24.06 -16.87 17.50
C ARG A 190 -23.36 -16.11 16.38
N ALA A 191 -22.49 -15.16 16.74
CA ALA A 191 -21.73 -14.38 15.76
C ALA A 191 -20.75 -15.24 14.95
N PHE A 192 -20.06 -16.18 15.60
CA PHE A 192 -19.13 -17.10 14.96
C PHE A 192 -19.85 -18.01 13.97
N ARG A 193 -20.98 -18.63 14.38
CA ARG A 193 -21.80 -19.46 13.50
C ARG A 193 -22.36 -18.65 12.33
N ALA A 194 -22.81 -17.42 12.56
CA ALA A 194 -23.28 -16.54 11.49
C ALA A 194 -22.18 -16.24 10.45
N ARG A 195 -20.91 -16.15 10.88
CA ARG A 195 -19.77 -15.83 10.00
C ARG A 195 -19.18 -17.05 9.28
N TYR A 196 -19.13 -18.21 9.94
CA TYR A 196 -18.42 -19.41 9.48
C TYR A 196 -19.33 -20.62 9.21
N GLY A 197 -20.64 -20.50 9.45
CA GLY A 197 -21.64 -21.55 9.21
C GLY A 197 -21.70 -22.67 10.27
N ILE A 198 -20.64 -22.85 11.06
CA ILE A 198 -20.51 -23.89 12.08
C ILE A 198 -20.11 -23.31 13.44
N ASN A 199 -20.28 -24.10 14.50
CA ASN A 199 -19.89 -23.68 15.84
C ASN A 199 -18.34 -23.69 16.01
N PRO A 200 -17.79 -22.92 16.97
CA PRO A 200 -16.33 -22.80 17.16
C PRO A 200 -15.60 -24.13 17.42
N THR A 201 -16.21 -25.03 18.20
CA THR A 201 -15.62 -26.34 18.52
C THR A 201 -15.51 -27.24 17.28
N ALA A 202 -16.58 -27.30 16.47
CA ALA A 202 -16.58 -28.01 15.20
C ALA A 202 -15.62 -27.39 14.20
N PHE A 203 -15.46 -26.06 14.22
CA PHE A 203 -14.50 -25.35 13.38
C PHE A 203 -13.05 -25.73 13.70
N ALA A 204 -12.71 -25.90 14.99
CA ALA A 204 -11.38 -26.32 15.41
C ALA A 204 -11.05 -27.77 15.01
N ASN A 205 -12.05 -28.65 14.99
CA ASN A 205 -11.87 -30.07 14.66
C ASN A 205 -11.86 -30.35 13.14
N ARG A 206 -12.01 -29.32 12.30
CA ARG A 206 -12.10 -29.46 10.85
C ARG A 206 -10.69 -29.35 10.26
N THR A 207 -10.10 -30.51 9.96
CA THR A 207 -8.82 -30.65 9.26
C THR A 207 -8.94 -30.21 7.81
#